data_AF-A0A7G8WIL6-F1
#
_entry.id   AF-A0A7G8WIL6-F1
#
_cell.length_a   1.000
_cell.length_b   1.000
_cell.length_c   1.000
_cell.angle_alpha   90.00
_cell.angle_beta   90.00
_cell.angle_gamma   90.00
#
_symmetry.space_group_name_H-M   'P 1'
#
loop_
_entity.id
_entity.type
_entity.pdbx_description
1 polymer ?
#
loop_
_entity_poly.entity_id
_entity_poly.type
_entity_poly.pdbx_seq_one_letter_code
_entity_poly.pdbx_strand_id
1 'polypeptide(L)' 'MEREQTFEEHKAELQEYSDAVHDPSTTAKDRKKLQEEEAVKPLGPDEEI' A
#
# COMPACT_ATOMS: atom_id res chain seq x y z
N MET A 1 -7.87 -18.09 -7.07
CA MET A 1 -6.45 -18.32 -6.74
C MET A 1 -6.00 -17.10 -5.96
N GLU A 2 -6.10 -17.19 -4.64
CA GLU A 2 -5.61 -16.14 -3.74
C GLU A 2 -4.07 -16.18 -3.78
N ARG A 3 -3.45 -15.05 -4.10
CA ARG A 3 -2.00 -14.90 -3.96
C ARG A 3 -1.74 -14.67 -2.47
N GLU A 4 -1.16 -15.67 -1.80
CA GLU A 4 -0.53 -15.43 -0.51
C GLU A 4 0.65 -14.49 -0.75
N GLN A 5 0.51 -13.24 -0.34
CA GLN A 5 1.61 -12.28 -0.36
C GLN A 5 2.61 -12.69 0.73
N THR A 6 3.88 -12.85 0.37
CA THR A 6 4.91 -13.18 1.36
C THR A 6 5.20 -11.97 2.24
N PHE A 7 5.70 -12.20 3.46
CA PHE A 7 6.07 -11.12 4.39
C PHE A 7 7.04 -10.10 3.77
N GLU A 8 8.02 -10.57 2.99
CA GLU A 8 9.00 -9.69 2.33
C GLU A 8 8.36 -8.85 1.21
N GLU A 9 7.38 -9.40 0.48
CA GLU A 9 6.62 -8.64 -0.53
C GLU A 9 5.77 -7.56 0.13
N HIS A 10 5.05 -7.89 1.21
CA HIS A 10 4.26 -6.90 1.94
C HIS A 10 5.14 -5.78 2.53
N LYS A 11 6.30 -6.13 3.06
CA LYS A 11 7.28 -5.17 3.57
C LYS A 11 7.83 -4.27 2.46
N ALA A 12 8.10 -4.82 1.27
CA ALA A 12 8.55 -4.03 0.13
C ALA A 12 7.47 -3.04 -0.33
N GLU A 13 6.20 -3.46 -0.36
CA GLU A 13 5.08 -2.60 -0.73
C GLU A 13 4.88 -1.45 0.26
N LEU A 14 4.99 -1.71 1.56
CA LEU A 14 4.93 -0.67 2.59
C LEU A 14 6.09 0.33 2.47
N GLN A 15 7.29 -0.15 2.13
CA GLN A 15 8.45 0.70 1.91
C GLN A 15 8.25 1.59 0.68
N GLU A 16 7.78 1.03 -0.43
CA GLU A 16 7.49 1.78 -1.65
C GLU A 16 6.42 2.86 -1.43
N TYR A 17 5.35 2.53 -0.71
CA TYR A 17 4.33 3.50 -0.33
C TYR A 17 4.91 4.63 0.55
N SER A 18 5.73 4.26 1.55
CA SER A 18 6.41 5.23 2.42
C SER A 18 7.30 6.17 1.61
N ASP A 19 8.09 5.64 0.69
CA ASP A 19 8.99 6.43 -0.15
C ASP A 19 8.20 7.40 -1.04
N ALA A 20 7.10 6.94 -1.66
CA ALA A 20 6.25 7.76 -2.51
C ALA A 20 5.55 8.92 -1.77
N VAL A 21 5.12 8.70 -0.52
CA VAL A 21 4.46 9.73 0.30
C VAL A 21 5.44 10.79 0.81
N HIS A 22 6.68 10.39 1.09
CA HIS A 22 7.73 11.28 1.62
C HIS A 22 8.62 11.91 0.53
N ASP A 23 8.44 11.54 -0.74
CA ASP A 23 9.15 12.17 -1.84
C ASP A 23 8.83 13.68 -1.89
N PRO A 24 9.86 14.56 -1.85
CA PRO A 24 9.69 16.01 -1.91
C PRO A 24 8.98 16.52 -3.17
N SER A 25 9.01 15.75 -4.26
CA SER A 25 8.34 16.04 -5.52
C SER A 25 6.86 15.68 -5.53
N THR A 26 6.39 14.86 -4.58
CA THR A 26 4.99 14.44 -4.47
C THR A 26 4.12 15.61 -4.01
N THR A 27 3.11 15.96 -4.80
CA THR A 27 2.19 17.04 -4.44
C THR A 27 1.15 16.60 -3.40
N ALA A 28 0.43 17.55 -2.80
CA ALA A 28 -0.64 17.22 -1.87
C ALA A 28 -1.78 16.41 -2.52
N LYS A 29 -2.03 16.63 -3.81
CA LYS A 29 -3.02 15.87 -4.58
C LYS A 29 -2.56 14.43 -4.80
N ASP A 30 -1.27 14.25 -5.10
CA ASP A 30 -0.68 12.92 -5.32
C ASP A 30 -0.64 12.12 -4.01
N ARG A 31 -0.27 12.76 -2.88
CA ARG A 31 -0.37 12.13 -1.55
C ARG A 31 -1.78 11.67 -1.22
N LYS A 32 -2.79 12.46 -1.55
CA LYS A 32 -4.20 12.08 -1.33
C LYS A 32 -4.59 10.85 -2.16
N LYS A 33 -4.16 10.79 -3.43
CA LYS A 33 -4.39 9.65 -4.31
C LYS A 33 -3.71 8.38 -3.78
N LEU A 34 -2.46 8.50 -3.33
CA LEU A 34 -1.73 7.39 -2.70
C LEU A 34 -2.44 6.87 -1.44
N GLN A 35 -2.96 7.76 -0.59
CA GLN A 35 -3.71 7.38 0.60
C GLN A 35 -5.04 6.68 0.26
N GLU A 36 -5.74 7.13 -0.78
CA GLU A 36 -6.97 6.49 -1.25
C GLU A 36 -6.70 5.09 -1.83
N GLU A 37 -5.60 4.93 -2.56
CA GLU A 37 -5.16 3.65 -3.12
C GLU A 37 -4.71 2.66 -2.04
N GLU A 38 -4.02 3.13 -0.99
CA GLU A 38 -3.63 2.31 0.15
C GLU A 38 -4.85 1.90 1.00
N ALA A 39 -5.82 2.79 1.19
CA ALA A 39 -7.01 2.54 2.01
C ALA A 39 -7.96 1.48 1.43
N VAL A 40 -7.89 1.20 0.13
CA VAL A 40 -8.68 0.14 -0.52
C VAL A 40 -7.97 -1.20 -0.56
N LYS A 41 -6.70 -1.28 -0.11
CA LYS A 41 -5.99 -2.55 -0.01
C LYS A 41 -6.57 -3.38 1.15
N PRO A 42 -6.71 -4.70 0.97
CA PRO A 42 -7.15 -5.58 2.04
C PRO A 42 -6.10 -5.60 3.17
N LEU A 43 -6.54 -5.49 4.43
CA LEU A 43 -5.68 -5.41 5.62
C LEU A 43 -5.14 -6.79 6.07
N GLY A 44 -5.26 -7.82 5.23
CA GLY A 44 -4.93 -9.20 5.52
C GLY A 44 -5.62 -10.14 4.53
N PRO A 45 -5.47 -11.47 4.69
CA PRO A 45 -6.32 -12.41 3.99
C PRO A 45 -7.80 -12.07 4.29
N ASP A 46 -8.67 -12.16 3.28
CA ASP A 46 -10.11 -12.07 3.51
C ASP A 46 -10.45 -13.20 4.51
N GLU A 47 -10.74 -12.86 5.76
CA GLU A 47 -11.36 -13.81 6.67
C GLU A 47 -12.74 -14.11 6.08
N GLU A 48 -12.85 -15.21 5.31
CA GLU A 48 -14.12 -15.88 5.07
C GLU A 48 -14.65 -16.34 6.44
N ILE A 49 -15.50 -15.51 7.07
CA ILE A 49 -16.32 -15.89 8.24
C ILE A 49 -17.69 -16.38 7.76
#